data_AF-A0A2N2HYK1-F1
#
_entry.id   AF-A0A2N2HYK1-F1
#
_cell.length_a   1.000
_cell.length_b   1.000
_cell.length_c   1.000
_cell.angle_alpha   90.00
_cell.angle_beta   90.00
_cell.angle_gamma   90.00
#
_symmetry.space_group_name_H-M   'P 1'
#
loop_
_entity.id
_entity.type
_entity.pdbx_description
1 polymer ?
#
loop_
_entity_poly.entity_id
_entity_poly.type
_entity_poly.pdbx_seq_one_letter_code
_entity_poly.pdbx_strand_id
1 'polypeptide(L)' 'MNNSIFKIIGIMLFLVMSILCQSCTEAKCMWDKQVCNFNCPSTVGMKQACEQKCNILYDICRNKKQIIGDGE' A
#
# COMPACT_ATOMS: atom_id res chain seq x y z
N MET A 1 -26.98 -10.68 25.33
CA MET A 1 -26.40 -9.34 25.08
C MET A 1 -24.89 -9.38 24.83
N ASN A 2 -24.13 -10.32 25.41
CA ASN A 2 -22.67 -10.39 25.28
C ASN A 2 -22.15 -10.78 23.87
N ASN A 3 -22.87 -11.61 23.11
CA ASN A 3 -22.39 -12.04 21.77
C ASN A 3 -22.36 -10.91 20.73
N SER A 4 -23.24 -9.91 20.83
CA SER A 4 -23.22 -8.76 19.92
C SER A 4 -22.00 -7.87 20.15
N ILE A 5 -21.60 -7.69 21.41
CA ILE A 5 -20.44 -6.87 21.77
C ILE A 5 -19.14 -7.53 21.24
N PHE A 6 -19.01 -8.85 21.40
CA PHE A 6 -17.87 -9.60 20.84
C PHE A 6 -17.78 -9.51 19.31
N LYS A 7 -18.91 -9.55 18.61
CA LYS A 7 -18.95 -9.37 17.14
C LYS A 7 -18.50 -7.97 16.72
N ILE A 8 -18.92 -6.93 17.44
CA ILE A 8 -18.55 -5.54 17.14
C ILE A 8 -17.05 -5.32 17.34
N ILE A 9 -16.49 -5.84 18.43
CA ILE A 9 -15.04 -5.78 18.69
C ILE A 9 -14.25 -6.50 17.60
N GLY A 10 -14.72 -7.68 17.15
CA GLY A 10 -14.08 -8.41 16.05
C GLY A 10 -14.07 -7.66 14.73
N ILE A 11 -15.18 -6.99 14.37
CA ILE A 11 -15.27 -6.20 13.13
C ILE A 11 -14.38 -4.96 13.20
N MET A 12 -14.35 -4.27 14.35
CA MET A 12 -13.45 -3.13 14.56
C MET A 12 -11.98 -3.51 14.43
N LEU A 13 -11.57 -4.65 15.01
CA LEU A 13 -10.21 -5.18 14.87
C LEU A 13 -9.89 -5.51 13.42
N PHE A 14 -10.83 -6.11 12.68
CA PHE A 14 -10.65 -6.41 11.25
C PHE A 14 -10.48 -5.14 10.41
N LEU A 15 -11.23 -4.08 10.71
CA LEU A 15 -11.12 -2.79 10.04
C LEU A 15 -9.77 -2.13 10.34
N VAL A 16 -9.34 -2.12 11.61
CA VAL A 16 -8.03 -1.59 12.01
C VAL A 16 -6.91 -2.39 11.35
N MET A 17 -6.98 -3.72 11.33
CA MET A 17 -6.01 -4.56 10.62
C MET A 17 -6.04 -4.33 9.10
N SER A 18 -7.21 -4.06 8.52
CA SER A 18 -7.32 -3.73 7.09
C SER A 18 -6.72 -2.37 6.77
N ILE A 19 -6.90 -1.39 7.64
CA ILE A 19 -6.29 -0.04 7.53
C ILE A 19 -4.78 -0.10 7.78
N LEU A 20 -4.32 -0.94 8.71
CA LEU A 20 -2.90 -1.20 8.95
C LEU A 20 -2.26 -2.02 7.81
N CYS A 21 -2.99 -2.92 7.17
CA CYS A 21 -2.57 -3.58 5.91
C CYS A 21 -2.59 -2.61 4.71
N GLN A 22 -3.31 -1.48 4.81
CA GLN A 22 -3.15 -0.36 3.88
C GLN A 22 -1.90 0.48 4.18
N SER A 23 -1.28 0.34 5.36
CA SER A 23 0.05 0.90 5.65
C SER A 23 1.09 0.13 4.85
N CYS A 24 1.30 0.55 3.61
CA CYS A 24 2.43 0.29 2.70
C CYS A 24 3.40 -0.82 3.15
N THR A 25 2.93 -2.08 3.18
CA THR A 25 3.84 -3.20 3.32
C THR A 25 4.69 -3.26 2.06
N GLU A 26 5.97 -3.59 2.18
CA GLU A 26 6.91 -3.60 1.04
C GLU A 26 6.44 -4.49 -0.12
N ALA A 27 5.76 -5.60 0.19
CA ALA A 27 5.09 -6.44 -0.79
C ALA A 27 4.00 -5.71 -1.59
N LYS A 28 3.20 -4.87 -0.92
CA LYS A 28 2.19 -4.01 -1.57
C LYS A 28 2.85 -2.95 -2.44
N CYS A 29 3.92 -2.30 -1.95
CA CYS A 29 4.68 -1.34 -2.74
C CYS A 29 5.28 -1.98 -4.01
N MET A 30 5.86 -3.17 -3.90
CA MET A 30 6.37 -3.91 -5.07
C MET A 30 5.25 -4.27 -6.05
N TRP A 31 4.10 -4.70 -5.54
CA TRP A 31 2.93 -5.01 -6.36
C TRP A 31 2.42 -3.77 -7.10
N ASP A 32 2.23 -2.65 -6.41
CA ASP A 32 1.81 -1.38 -7.00
C ASP A 32 2.83 -0.88 -8.04
N LYS A 33 4.14 -1.07 -7.80
CA LYS A 33 5.19 -0.76 -8.79
C LYS A 33 5.04 -1.60 -10.05
N GLN A 34 4.82 -2.91 -9.91
CA GLN A 34 4.63 -3.80 -11.06
C GLN A 34 3.38 -3.45 -11.86
N VAL A 35 2.25 -3.21 -11.18
CA VAL A 35 1.00 -2.79 -11.82
C VAL A 35 1.17 -1.43 -12.52
N CYS A 36 1.89 -0.50 -11.91
CA CYS A 36 2.17 0.82 -12.49
C CYS A 36 3.01 0.70 -13.77
N ASN A 37 4.12 -0.06 -13.73
CA ASN A 37 4.96 -0.29 -14.91
C ASN A 37 4.20 -1.02 -16.03
N PHE A 38 3.30 -1.93 -15.69
CA PHE A 38 2.49 -2.65 -16.67
C PHE A 38 1.49 -1.74 -17.40
N ASN A 39 0.98 -0.72 -16.72
CA ASN A 39 0.07 0.27 -17.31
C ASN A 39 0.80 1.40 -18.06
N CYS A 40 2.14 1.38 -18.11
CA CYS A 40 2.88 2.43 -18.81
C CYS A 40 2.71 2.33 -20.32
N PRO A 41 2.52 3.47 -21.01
CA PRO A 41 2.39 3.50 -22.46
C PRO A 41 3.68 3.05 -23.14
N SER A 42 3.56 2.32 -24.26
CA SER A 42 4.71 1.81 -25.03
C SER A 42 5.47 2.90 -25.81
N THR A 43 4.96 4.12 -25.87
CA THR A 43 5.59 5.25 -26.54
C THR A 43 6.88 5.63 -25.82
N VAL A 44 8.04 5.53 -26.48
CA VAL A 44 9.38 5.64 -25.88
C VAL A 44 9.54 6.82 -24.91
N GLY A 45 9.10 8.02 -25.28
CA GLY A 45 9.20 9.21 -24.41
C GLY A 45 8.24 9.20 -23.22
N MET A 46 7.04 8.63 -23.37
CA MET A 46 6.07 8.53 -22.28
C MET A 46 6.33 7.33 -21.36
N LYS A 47 6.96 6.27 -21.89
CA LYS A 47 7.37 5.08 -21.15
C LYS A 47 8.36 5.45 -20.05
N GLN A 48 9.42 6.19 -20.39
CA GLN A 48 10.43 6.60 -19.41
C GLN A 48 9.83 7.49 -18.32
N ALA A 49 9.01 8.48 -18.69
CA ALA A 49 8.35 9.36 -17.72
C ALA A 49 7.40 8.57 -16.79
N CYS A 50 6.70 7.57 -17.33
CA CYS A 50 5.82 6.71 -16.56
C CYS A 50 6.59 5.78 -15.60
N GLU A 51 7.61 5.08 -16.08
CA GLU A 51 8.46 4.21 -15.26
C GLU A 51 9.14 5.00 -14.13
N GLN A 52 9.59 6.23 -14.42
CA GLN A 52 10.17 7.12 -13.42
C GLN A 52 9.14 7.52 -12.34
N LYS A 53 7.90 7.84 -12.75
CA LYS A 53 6.80 8.12 -11.82
C LYS A 53 6.46 6.90 -10.94
N CYS A 54 6.43 5.70 -11.52
CA CYS A 54 6.20 4.45 -10.79
C CYS A 54 7.31 4.16 -9.77
N ASN A 55 8.57 4.46 -10.11
CA ASN A 55 9.70 4.32 -9.20
C ASN A 55 9.61 5.31 -8.02
N ILE A 56 9.19 6.56 -8.28
CA ILE A 56 8.95 7.57 -7.23
C ILE A 56 7.82 7.13 -6.29
N LEU A 57 6.71 6.62 -6.84
CA LEU A 57 5.60 6.09 -6.04
C LEU A 57 6.04 4.91 -5.17
N TYR A 58 6.88 4.01 -5.69
CA TYR A 58 7.47 2.92 -4.93
C TYR A 58 8.35 3.44 -3.79
N ASP A 59 9.19 4.44 -4.05
CA ASP A 59 10.09 5.02 -3.06
C ASP A 59 9.31 5.73 -1.94
N ILE A 60 8.26 6.50 -2.28
CA ILE A 60 7.35 7.11 -1.31
C ILE A 60 6.62 6.03 -0.49
N CYS A 61 6.17 4.95 -1.13
CA CYS A 61 5.52 3.83 -0.46
C CYS A 61 6.47 3.13 0.52
N ARG A 62 7.71 2.89 0.11
CA ARG A 62 8.76 2.28 0.94
C ARG A 62 9.21 3.20 2.08
N ASN A 63 9.38 4.50 1.81
CA ASN A 63 9.77 5.48 2.82
C ASN A 63 8.63 5.81 3.78
N LYS A 64 7.36 5.72 3.36
CA LYS A 64 6.21 5.79 4.28
C LYS A 64 6.21 4.68 5.32
N LYS A 65 6.77 3.51 4.99
CA LYS A 65 6.98 2.41 5.95
C LYS A 65 7.86 2.85 7.13
N GLN A 66 8.74 3.84 6.93
CA GLN A 66 9.60 4.43 7.96
C GLN A 66 8.86 5.47 8.85
N ILE A 67 7.67 5.93 8.45
CA ILE A 67 6.88 6.94 9.21
C ILE A 67 5.76 6.27 10.03
N ILE A 68 5.36 5.04 9.68
CA ILE A 68 4.31 4.27 10.38
C ILE A 68 4.91 3.03 11.08
N GLY A 69 6.23 2.83 10.95
CA GLY A 69 6.99 1.72 11.51
C GLY A 69 7.94 2.12 12.64
N ASP A 70 7.54 3.07 13.49
CA ASP A 70 8.07 3.20 14.84
C ASP A 70 6.89 3.04 15.80
N GLY A 71 6.68 1.80 16.19
CA GLY A 71 5.71 1.32 17.16
C GLY A 71 6.21 -0.02 17.67
N GLU A 72 7.49 -0.05 18.02
CA GLU A 72 8.01 -0.95 19.05
C GLU A 72 7.92 -0.20 20.40
#